data_AF-A0A1Y2LJR8-F1
#
_entry.id   AF-A0A1Y2LJR8-F1
#
_cell.length_a   1.000
_cell.length_b   1.000
_cell.length_c   1.000
_cell.angle_alpha   90.00
_cell.angle_beta   90.00
_cell.angle_gamma   90.00
#
_symmetry.space_group_name_H-M   'P 1'
#
loop_
_entity.id
_entity.type
_entity.pdbx_description
1 polymer ?
#
loop_
_entity_poly.entity_id
_entity_poly.type
_entity_poly.pdbx_seq_one_letter_code
_entity_poly.pdbx_strand_id
1 'polypeptide(L)'
;MAKLHDQMRQLAVERQVRSGVRQKAKWALYQEKSFQRLIEDTNELVDDLVGLFPAVQQNQRELCDTEVSAIGDGEGLSTLKEIAAAQDRLLEQAIDKATAGANKSHHVVFSGSHYTGVQIGYNSGTMSGFTFGKGS
;
A
#
# COMPACT_ATOMS: atom_id res chain seq x y z
N MET A 1 -5.24 14.46 7.39
CA MET A 1 -5.25 15.01 6.02
C MET A 1 -3.94 15.68 5.61
N ALA A 2 -3.49 16.77 6.25
CA ALA A 2 -2.25 17.48 5.84
C ALA A 2 -1.01 16.57 5.80
N LYS A 3 -0.81 15.73 6.83
CA LYS A 3 0.30 14.78 6.89
C LYS A 3 0.31 13.77 5.73
N LEU A 4 -0.86 13.21 5.39
CA LEU A 4 -0.99 12.27 4.26
C LEU A 4 -0.69 12.97 2.93
N HIS A 5 -1.21 14.19 2.75
CA HIS A 5 -0.93 15.01 1.58
C HIS A 5 0.57 15.27 1.41
N ASP A 6 1.27 15.64 2.49
CA ASP A 6 2.72 15.88 2.48
C ASP A 6 3.51 14.61 2.18
N GLN A 7 3.10 13.44 2.72
CA GLN A 7 3.72 12.15 2.42
C GLN A 7 3.57 11.78 0.94
N MET A 8 2.35 11.88 0.37
CA MET A 8 2.10 11.62 -1.05
C MET A 8 2.91 12.56 -1.94
N ARG A 9 3.01 13.83 -1.55
CA ARG A 9 3.83 14.83 -2.24
C ARG A 9 5.31 14.46 -2.21
N GLN A 10 5.82 14.05 -1.05
CA GLN A 10 7.22 13.68 -0.89
C GLN A 10 7.58 12.48 -1.77
N LEU A 11 6.75 11.44 -1.76
CA LEU A 11 6.93 10.23 -2.59
C LEU A 11 7.00 10.57 -4.08
N ALA A 12 6.10 11.44 -4.57
CA ALA A 12 6.11 11.88 -5.96
C ALA A 12 7.37 12.69 -6.33
N VAL A 13 7.80 13.59 -5.44
CA VAL A 13 8.98 14.45 -5.67
C VAL A 13 10.28 13.65 -5.65
N GLU A 14 10.41 12.66 -4.76
CA GLU A 14 11.60 11.81 -4.67
C GLU A 14 11.80 10.94 -5.92
N ARG A 15 10.70 10.49 -6.54
CA ARG A 15 10.71 9.70 -7.78
C ARG A 15 11.00 10.54 -9.02
N GLN A 16 10.66 11.83 -8.99
CA GLN A 16 10.90 12.70 -10.12
C GLN A 16 12.41 12.98 -10.24
N VAL A 17 13.01 12.61 -11.39
CA VAL A 17 14.38 13.05 -11.73
C VAL A 17 14.42 14.56 -11.57
N ARG A 18 15.37 15.08 -10.78
CA ARG A 18 15.55 16.52 -10.50
C ARG A 18 15.90 17.28 -11.79
N SER A 19 14.94 17.44 -12.69
CA SER A 19 15.00 18.39 -13.79
C SER A 19 15.13 19.77 -13.14
N GLY A 20 16.16 20.53 -13.52
CA GLY A 20 16.41 21.86 -12.98
C GLY A 20 15.10 22.64 -12.87
N VAL A 21 14.76 23.05 -11.64
CA VAL A 21 13.46 23.59 -11.27
C VAL A 21 13.26 24.90 -12.03
N ARG A 22 12.73 24.84 -13.27
CA ARG A 22 12.13 26.02 -13.88
C ARG A 22 10.97 26.40 -12.97
N GLN A 23 10.96 27.65 -12.53
CA GLN A 23 9.96 28.18 -11.63
C GLN A 23 8.58 27.99 -12.28
N LYS A 24 7.80 27.04 -11.75
CA LYS A 24 6.43 26.82 -12.22
C LYS A 24 5.57 27.99 -11.75
N ALA A 25 4.78 28.55 -12.64
CA ALA A 25 3.81 29.58 -12.27
C ALA A 25 2.80 28.98 -11.28
N LYS A 26 2.51 29.69 -10.19
CA LYS A 26 1.41 29.33 -9.29
C LYS A 26 0.10 29.81 -9.91
N TRP A 27 -0.87 28.93 -9.98
CA TRP A 27 -2.21 29.21 -10.48
C TRP A 27 -3.23 28.46 -9.62
N ALA A 28 -4.47 28.93 -9.62
CA ALA A 28 -5.56 28.34 -8.83
C ALA A 28 -6.68 27.86 -9.75
N LEU A 29 -7.22 26.69 -9.44
CA LEU A 29 -8.45 26.17 -10.05
C LEU A 29 -9.63 26.62 -9.20
N TYR A 30 -10.46 27.51 -9.75
CA TYR A 30 -11.61 28.07 -9.04
C TYR A 30 -12.88 27.24 -9.16
N GLN A 31 -12.92 26.29 -10.11
CA GLN A 31 -14.11 25.50 -10.40
C GLN A 31 -13.83 24.02 -10.13
N GLU A 32 -14.63 23.43 -9.25
CA GLU A 32 -14.58 22.01 -8.89
C GLU A 32 -14.67 21.11 -10.13
N LYS A 33 -15.62 21.38 -11.03
CA LYS A 33 -15.78 20.62 -12.28
C LYS A 33 -14.52 20.59 -13.13
N SER A 34 -13.77 21.69 -13.17
CA SER A 34 -12.52 21.78 -13.94
C SER A 34 -11.39 21.00 -13.27
N PHE A 35 -11.38 20.96 -11.93
CA PHE A 35 -10.43 20.14 -11.18
C PHE A 35 -10.74 18.64 -11.30
N GLN A 36 -12.02 18.26 -11.20
CA GLN A 36 -12.46 16.89 -11.38
C GLN A 36 -12.10 16.37 -12.78
N ARG A 37 -12.41 17.16 -13.82
CA ARG A 37 -12.05 16.80 -15.20
C ARG A 37 -10.55 16.62 -15.38
N LEU A 38 -9.74 17.49 -14.77
CA LEU A 38 -8.28 17.37 -14.84
C LEU A 38 -7.80 16.04 -14.22
N ILE A 39 -8.41 15.60 -13.11
CA ILE A 39 -8.07 14.31 -12.49
C ILE A 39 -8.48 13.16 -13.40
N GLU A 40 -9.70 13.18 -13.92
CA GLU A 40 -10.23 12.14 -14.82
C GLU A 40 -9.37 12.01 -16.08
N ASP A 41 -9.08 13.12 -16.77
CA ASP A 41 -8.25 13.15 -17.98
C ASP A 41 -6.81 12.67 -17.67
N THR A 42 -6.26 12.99 -16.50
CA THR A 42 -4.92 12.52 -16.09
C THR A 42 -4.91 11.02 -15.86
N ASN A 43 -5.94 10.47 -15.21
CA ASN A 43 -6.05 9.04 -14.96
C ASN A 43 -6.17 8.26 -16.27
N GLU A 44 -7.00 8.72 -17.20
CA GLU A 44 -7.15 8.09 -18.53
C GLU A 44 -5.80 8.05 -19.28
N LEU A 45 -5.06 9.15 -19.31
CA LEU A 45 -3.75 9.21 -19.95
C LEU A 45 -2.72 8.27 -19.29
N VAL A 46 -2.77 8.12 -17.96
CA VAL A 46 -1.90 7.19 -17.23
C VAL A 46 -2.27 5.75 -17.53
N ASP A 47 -3.56 5.42 -17.54
CA ASP A 47 -4.06 4.08 -17.88
C ASP A 47 -3.66 3.67 -19.30
N ASP A 48 -3.83 4.58 -20.26
CA ASP A 48 -3.39 4.39 -21.64
C ASP A 48 -1.86 4.17 -21.72
N LEU A 49 -1.09 4.96 -20.96
CA LEU A 49 0.36 4.80 -20.89
C LEU A 49 0.76 3.43 -20.32
N VAL A 50 0.06 2.92 -19.30
CA VAL A 50 0.28 1.57 -18.78
C VAL A 50 -0.07 0.52 -19.82
N GLY A 51 -1.16 0.72 -20.57
CA GLY A 51 -1.58 -0.15 -21.66
C GLY A 51 -0.55 -0.29 -22.78
N LEU A 52 0.16 0.79 -23.09
CA LEU A 52 1.24 0.80 -24.10
C LEU A 52 2.49 0.02 -23.66
N PHE A 53 2.71 -0.13 -22.36
CA PHE A 53 3.92 -0.73 -21.80
C PHE A 53 3.59 -1.83 -20.75
N PRO A 54 3.05 -3.00 -21.17
CA PRO A 54 2.67 -4.06 -20.24
C PRO A 54 3.84 -4.60 -19.41
N ALA A 55 5.07 -4.49 -19.93
CA ALA A 55 6.29 -4.91 -19.22
C ALA A 55 6.56 -4.11 -17.93
N VAL A 56 5.99 -2.91 -17.76
CA VAL A 56 6.21 -2.09 -16.56
C VAL A 56 5.18 -2.35 -15.46
N GLN A 57 4.13 -3.14 -15.70
CA GLN A 57 3.07 -3.38 -14.72
C GLN A 57 3.60 -4.01 -13.42
N GLN A 58 4.58 -4.92 -13.53
CA GLN A 58 5.19 -5.53 -12.35
C GLN A 58 5.97 -4.51 -11.53
N ASN A 59 6.76 -3.65 -12.20
CA ASN A 59 7.49 -2.57 -11.53
C ASN A 59 6.53 -1.55 -10.88
N GLN A 60 5.39 -1.25 -11.51
CA GLN A 60 4.36 -0.38 -10.93
C GLN A 60 3.78 -0.97 -9.64
N ARG A 61 3.47 -2.28 -9.62
CA ARG A 61 3.01 -2.95 -8.39
C ARG A 61 4.04 -2.88 -7.27
N GLU A 62 5.32 -3.10 -7.58
CA GLU A 62 6.42 -2.99 -6.61
C GLU A 62 6.58 -1.55 -6.08
N LEU A 63 6.36 -0.55 -6.93
CA LEU A 63 6.34 0.85 -6.53
C LEU A 63 5.18 1.16 -5.59
N CYS A 64 3.97 0.66 -5.87
CA CYS A 64 2.81 0.82 -4.99
C CYS A 64 3.04 0.14 -3.63
N ASP A 65 3.59 -1.08 -3.62
CA ASP A 65 3.94 -1.78 -2.37
C ASP A 65 4.95 -0.97 -1.52
N THR A 66 5.93 -0.33 -2.17
CA THR A 66 6.92 0.52 -1.51
C THR A 66 6.29 1.80 -0.95
N GLU A 67 5.36 2.42 -1.69
CA GLU A 67 4.62 3.61 -1.23
C GLU A 67 3.77 3.33 -0.01
N VAL A 68 3.01 2.24 -0.03
CA VAL A 68 2.17 1.83 1.10
C VAL A 68 3.04 1.57 2.34
N SER A 69 4.19 0.92 2.16
CA SER A 69 5.15 0.68 3.23
C SER A 69 5.73 1.98 3.81
N ALA A 70 5.99 2.99 2.97
CA ALA A 70 6.50 4.29 3.39
C ALA A 70 5.45 5.14 4.13
N ILE A 71 4.16 4.96 3.82
CA ILE A 71 3.06 5.65 4.49
C ILE A 71 2.81 5.05 5.89
N GLY A 72 2.90 3.72 6.02
CA GLY A 72 2.76 2.98 7.27
C GLY A 72 1.32 2.85 7.78
N ASP A 73 1.14 2.18 8.93
CA ASP A 73 -0.17 1.86 9.53
C ASP A 73 -0.80 3.04 10.28
N GLY A 74 -1.09 4.13 9.55
CA GLY A 74 -1.76 5.32 10.09
C GLY A 74 -3.24 5.43 9.73
N GLU A 75 -3.98 6.28 10.45
CA GLU A 75 -5.39 6.64 10.16
C GLU A 75 -5.58 7.18 8.72
N GLY A 76 -4.53 7.69 8.09
CA GLY A 76 -4.56 8.14 6.69
C GLY A 76 -4.70 7.02 5.67
N LEU A 77 -4.41 5.76 6.03
CA LEU A 77 -4.41 4.63 5.10
C LEU A 77 -5.83 4.18 4.73
N SER A 78 -6.79 4.26 5.67
CA SER A 78 -8.21 3.99 5.39
C SER A 78 -8.79 5.03 4.42
N THR A 79 -8.49 6.31 4.67
CA THR A 79 -8.88 7.41 3.77
C THR A 79 -8.24 7.26 2.39
N LEU A 80 -6.96 6.90 2.34
CA LEU A 80 -6.26 6.65 1.09
C LEU A 80 -6.87 5.49 0.32
N LYS A 81 -7.29 4.41 1.01
CA LYS A 81 -7.95 3.27 0.39
C LYS A 81 -9.24 3.68 -0.33
N GLU A 82 -10.10 4.47 0.33
CA GLU A 82 -11.36 4.94 -0.26
C GLU A 82 -11.12 5.77 -1.52
N ILE A 83 -10.10 6.64 -1.50
CA ILE A 83 -9.74 7.48 -2.65
C ILE A 83 -9.12 6.62 -3.77
N ALA A 84 -8.20 5.71 -3.42
CA ALA A 84 -7.52 4.83 -4.36
C ALA A 84 -8.50 3.88 -5.06
N ALA A 85 -9.52 3.37 -4.37
CA ALA A 85 -10.54 2.52 -4.98
C ALA A 85 -11.26 3.19 -6.17
N ALA A 86 -11.37 4.52 -6.15
CA ALA A 86 -12.00 5.29 -7.23
C ALA A 86 -11.02 5.68 -8.35
N GLN A 87 -9.73 5.80 -8.08
CA GLN A 87 -8.76 6.45 -8.99
C GLN A 87 -7.55 5.59 -9.35
N ASP A 88 -7.10 4.70 -8.48
CA ASP A 88 -5.90 3.88 -8.64
C ASP A 88 -6.09 2.49 -8.03
N ARG A 89 -6.45 1.53 -8.90
CA ARG A 89 -6.67 0.13 -8.50
C ARG A 89 -5.40 -0.59 -8.08
N LEU A 90 -4.22 -0.17 -8.56
CA LEU A 90 -2.96 -0.82 -8.18
C LEU A 90 -2.56 -0.41 -6.76
N LEU A 91 -2.76 0.86 -6.42
CA LEU A 91 -2.54 1.35 -5.06
C LEU A 91 -3.54 0.74 -4.07
N GLU A 92 -4.81 0.60 -4.45
CA GLU A 92 -5.82 -0.07 -3.61
C GLU A 92 -5.43 -1.54 -3.31
N GLN A 93 -4.99 -2.29 -4.32
CA GLN A 93 -4.50 -3.67 -4.14
C GLN A 93 -3.27 -3.74 -3.23
N ALA A 94 -2.34 -2.78 -3.33
CA ALA A 94 -1.17 -2.72 -2.48
C ALA A 94 -1.55 -2.44 -1.01
N ILE A 95 -2.52 -1.54 -0.78
CA ILE A 95 -3.07 -1.25 0.55
C ILE A 95 -3.75 -2.49 1.15
N ASP A 96 -4.54 -3.21 0.35
CA ASP A 96 -5.20 -4.44 0.79
C ASP A 96 -4.22 -5.55 1.11
N LYS A 97 -3.15 -5.68 0.31
CA LYS A 97 -2.07 -6.62 0.59
C LYS A 97 -1.35 -6.28 1.90
N ALA A 98 -1.05 -5.00 2.15
CA ALA A 98 -0.40 -4.56 3.38
C ALA A 98 -1.27 -4.80 4.62
N THR A 99 -2.55 -4.42 4.56
CA THR A 99 -3.50 -4.60 5.67
C THR A 99 -3.87 -6.07 5.91
N ALA A 100 -3.96 -6.89 4.85
CA ALA A 100 -4.14 -8.33 4.98
C ALA A 100 -2.89 -9.01 5.56
N GLY A 101 -1.68 -8.53 5.23
CA GLY A 101 -0.42 -9.01 5.77
C GLY A 101 -0.27 -8.76 7.28
N ALA A 102 -0.67 -7.57 7.75
CA ALA A 102 -0.64 -7.21 9.16
C ALA A 102 -1.55 -8.10 10.05
N ASN A 103 -2.62 -8.66 9.48
CA ASN A 103 -3.59 -9.50 10.20
C ASN A 103 -3.30 -11.01 10.10
N LYS A 104 -2.21 -11.45 9.48
CA LYS A 104 -1.85 -12.87 9.41
C LYS A 104 -1.24 -13.36 10.71
N SER A 105 -2.10 -13.73 11.66
CA SER A 105 -1.72 -14.61 12.76
C SER A 105 -1.49 -16.02 12.20
N HIS A 106 -0.23 -16.42 12.09
CA HIS A 106 0.13 -17.79 11.73
C HIS A 106 -0.13 -18.69 12.95
N HIS A 107 -1.31 -19.29 13.01
CA HIS A 107 -1.62 -20.33 13.99
C HIS A 107 -1.35 -21.70 13.38
N VAL A 108 -0.59 -22.54 14.09
CA VAL A 108 -0.32 -23.93 13.70
C VAL A 108 -1.00 -24.82 14.74
N VAL A 109 -1.96 -25.63 14.31
CA VAL A 109 -2.69 -26.58 15.18
C VAL A 109 -2.41 -27.99 14.69
N PHE A 110 -1.96 -28.84 15.62
CA PHE A 110 -1.83 -30.27 15.41
C PHE A 110 -3.03 -30.96 16.06
N SER A 111 -3.80 -31.73 15.29
CA SER A 111 -4.98 -32.45 15.79
C SER A 111 -4.93 -33.93 15.35
N GLY A 112 -5.30 -34.84 16.26
CA GLY A 112 -5.18 -36.30 16.07
C GLY A 112 -4.76 -37.05 17.34
N SER A 113 -4.43 -38.34 17.24
CA SER A 113 -3.85 -39.10 18.36
C SER A 113 -2.61 -39.82 17.82
N HIS A 114 -1.53 -39.84 18.62
CA HIS A 114 -0.22 -40.46 18.28
C HIS A 114 0.78 -39.62 17.44
N TYR A 115 0.88 -38.31 17.67
CA TYR A 115 2.00 -37.50 17.15
C TYR A 115 3.14 -37.45 18.16
N THR A 116 4.32 -37.91 17.75
CA THR A 116 5.58 -37.65 18.42
C THR A 116 6.44 -36.81 17.49
N GLY A 117 6.75 -35.59 17.88
CA GLY A 117 7.56 -34.67 17.07
C GLY A 117 8.05 -33.49 17.88
N VAL A 118 9.14 -32.89 17.44
CA VAL A 118 9.69 -31.65 18.00
C VAL A 118 9.48 -30.55 16.96
N GLN A 119 8.79 -29.48 17.34
CA GLN A 119 8.70 -28.28 16.50
C GLN A 119 9.79 -27.30 16.94
N ILE A 120 10.63 -26.91 15.99
CA ILE A 120 11.60 -25.83 16.16
C ILE A 120 11.15 -24.70 15.24
N GLY A 121 10.90 -23.53 15.81
CA GLY A 121 10.46 -22.34 15.07
C GLY A 121 11.24 -21.12 15.52
N TYR A 122 11.55 -20.25 14.56
CA TYR A 122 12.09 -18.93 14.84
C TYR A 122 10.93 -17.93 14.81
N ASN A 123 10.66 -17.28 15.94
CA ASN A 123 9.64 -16.23 16.04
C ASN A 123 10.32 -14.89 16.28
N SER A 124 9.95 -13.88 15.48
CA SER A 124 10.32 -12.49 15.71
C SER A 124 9.11 -11.72 16.21
N GLY A 125 9.13 -11.29 17.48
CA GLY A 125 8.04 -10.54 18.12
C GLY A 125 7.75 -10.98 19.55
N THR A 126 6.65 -10.47 20.12
CA THR A 126 6.17 -10.87 21.45
C THR A 126 5.26 -12.08 21.33
N MET A 127 5.65 -13.21 21.93
CA MET A 127 4.82 -14.41 21.99
C MET A 127 4.02 -14.44 23.30
N SER A 128 2.72 -14.72 23.23
CA SER A 128 1.83 -14.84 24.40
C SER A 128 0.80 -15.97 24.18
N GLY A 129 0.19 -16.48 25.26
CA GLY A 129 -0.90 -17.46 25.16
C GLY A 129 -0.50 -18.93 25.01
N PHE A 130 0.74 -19.31 25.35
CA PHE A 130 1.12 -20.73 25.36
C PHE A 130 0.37 -21.49 26.46
N THR A 131 -0.29 -22.59 26.08
CA THR A 131 -0.91 -23.52 27.03
C THR A 131 -0.30 -24.89 26.82
N PHE A 132 0.43 -25.40 27.81
CA PHE A 132 0.88 -26.78 27.82
C PHE A 132 -0.25 -27.64 28.37
N GLY A 133 -0.72 -28.60 27.58
CA GLY A 133 -1.67 -29.61 28.07
C GLY A 133 -1.03 -30.38 29.23
N LYS A 134 -1.71 -30.45 30.37
CA LYS A 134 -1.30 -31.33 31.47
C LYS A 134 -1.52 -32.78 31.01
N GLY A 135 -0.43 -33.52 30.83
CA GLY A 135 -0.50 -34.97 30.66
C GLY A 135 -1.15 -35.59 31.91
N SER A 136 -2.13 -36.47 31.69
CA SER A 136 -2.66 -37.37 32.72
C SER A 136 -1.64 -38.42 33.10
#